data_AF-A0A2T1D0U2-F1
#
_entry.id   AF-A0A2T1D0U2-F1
#
_cell.length_a   1.000
_cell.length_b   1.000
_cell.length_c   1.000
_cell.angle_alpha   90.00
_cell.angle_beta   90.00
_cell.angle_gamma   90.00
#
_symmetry.space_group_name_H-M   'P 1'
#
loop_
_entity.id
_entity.type
_entity.pdbx_description
1 polymer ?
#
loop_
_entity_poly.entity_id
_entity_poly.type
_entity_poly.pdbx_seq_one_letter_code
_entity_poly.pdbx_strand_id
1 'polypeptide(L)' 'MSFNVGDRVYYIGSDAKILSDYGNQVLEIIALDAKTRRVVCQTVRLAQVVGIAFEDLSKR' A
#
# COMPACT_ATOMS: atom_id res chain seq x y z
N MET A 1 -10.09 -7.16 -7.84
CA MET A 1 -9.76 -5.76 -8.15
C MET A 1 -8.30 -5.73 -8.54
N SER A 2 -7.89 -4.82 -9.41
CA SER A 2 -6.48 -4.68 -9.84
C SER A 2 -6.03 -3.27 -9.46
N PHE A 3 -4.85 -3.17 -8.84
CA PHE A 3 -4.24 -1.90 -8.47
C PHE A 3 -3.41 -1.33 -9.64
N ASN A 4 -3.40 -0.02 -9.79
CA ASN A 4 -2.59 0.72 -10.76
C ASN A 4 -1.69 1.74 -10.05
N VAL A 5 -0.60 2.12 -10.73
CA VAL A 5 0.23 3.25 -10.29
C VAL A 5 -0.60 4.54 -10.35
N GLY A 6 -0.53 5.34 -9.30
CA GLY A 6 -1.35 6.54 -9.08
C GLY A 6 -2.64 6.30 -8.30
N ASP A 7 -3.03 5.03 -8.07
CA ASP A 7 -4.21 4.75 -7.26
C ASP A 7 -4.02 5.21 -5.82
N ARG A 8 -5.12 5.74 -5.24
CA ARG A 8 -5.18 6.16 -3.85
C ARG A 8 -5.84 5.07 -3.02
N VAL A 9 -5.12 4.61 -1.99
CA VAL A 9 -5.53 3.48 -1.16
C VAL A 9 -5.42 3.81 0.32
N TYR A 10 -6.20 3.10 1.13
CA TYR A 10 -6.01 3.06 2.57
C TYR A 10 -5.25 1.79 2.95
N TYR A 11 -4.35 1.91 3.92
CA TYR A 11 -3.70 0.74 4.48
C TYR A 11 -4.70 -0.04 5.33
N ILE A 12 -4.95 -1.30 4.96
CA ILE A 12 -5.76 -2.24 5.73
C ILE A 12 -4.87 -3.44 6.05
N GLY A 13 -4.14 -3.35 7.16
CA GLY A 13 -3.26 -4.42 7.63
C GLY A 13 -3.11 -4.39 9.14
N SER A 14 -2.41 -5.37 9.70
CA SER A 14 -2.24 -5.56 11.14
C SER A 14 -0.90 -5.07 11.67
N ASP A 15 -0.05 -4.47 10.83
CA ASP A 15 1.22 -3.91 11.29
C ASP A 15 0.95 -2.69 12.18
N ALA A 16 1.21 -2.84 13.48
CA ALA A 16 0.94 -1.83 14.48
C ALA A 16 1.70 -0.51 14.24
N LYS A 17 2.92 -0.59 13.67
CA LYS A 17 3.72 0.60 13.38
C LYS A 17 3.11 1.36 12.21
N ILE A 18 2.75 0.67 11.13
CA ILE A 18 2.11 1.31 9.98
C ILE A 18 0.74 1.88 10.37
N LEU A 19 -0.04 1.18 11.19
CA LEU A 19 -1.33 1.69 11.69
C LEU A 19 -1.17 2.95 12.54
N SER A 20 -0.17 2.99 13.43
CA SER A 20 0.10 4.17 14.26
C SER A 20 0.53 5.37 13.41
N ASP A 21 1.41 5.16 12.45
CA ASP A 21 2.01 6.24 11.65
C ASP A 21 1.08 6.69 10.51
N TYR A 22 0.30 5.76 9.93
CA TYR A 22 -0.40 5.96 8.64
C TYR A 22 -1.81 5.36 8.55
N GLY A 23 -2.33 4.69 9.58
CA GLY A 23 -3.60 3.93 9.51
C GLY A 23 -4.83 4.74 9.11
N ASN A 24 -4.78 6.07 9.23
CA ASN A 24 -5.86 6.99 8.83
C ASN A 24 -5.48 7.90 7.64
N GLN A 25 -4.37 7.62 6.97
CA GLN A 25 -3.88 8.42 5.85
C GLN A 25 -4.20 7.76 4.51
N VAL A 26 -4.46 8.59 3.51
CA VAL A 26 -4.50 8.15 2.11
C VAL A 26 -3.07 7.99 1.63
N LEU A 27 -2.78 6.82 1.08
CA LEU A 27 -1.51 6.49 0.44
C LEU A 27 -1.69 6.47 -1.08
N GLU A 28 -0.61 6.73 -1.80
CA GLU A 28 -0.55 6.65 -3.26
C GLU A 28 0.38 5.52 -3.68
N ILE A 29 -0.07 4.70 -4.63
CA ILE A 29 0.74 3.65 -5.23
C ILE A 29 1.72 4.27 -6.22
N ILE A 30 3.02 4.10 -5.99
CA ILE A 30 4.06 4.65 -6.87
C ILE A 30 4.79 3.59 -7.69
N ALA A 31 4.75 2.33 -7.27
CA ALA A 31 5.31 1.22 -8.02
C ALA A 31 4.55 -0.07 -7.72
N LEU A 32 4.52 -0.94 -8.73
CA LEU A 32 3.88 -2.24 -8.65
C LEU A 32 4.75 -3.28 -9.33
N ASP A 33 5.00 -4.39 -8.64
CA ASP A 33 5.63 -5.57 -9.21
C ASP A 33 4.57 -6.67 -9.34
N ALA A 34 4.10 -6.88 -10.57
CA ALA A 34 3.09 -7.89 -10.88
C ALA A 34 3.60 -9.33 -10.70
N LYS A 35 4.93 -9.57 -10.83
CA LYS A 35 5.51 -10.92 -10.69
C LYS A 35 5.50 -11.35 -9.22
N THR A 36 5.85 -10.43 -8.32
CA THR A 36 5.90 -10.71 -6.88
C THR A 36 4.66 -10.22 -6.12
N ARG A 37 3.71 -9.58 -6.82
CA ARG A 37 2.49 -8.98 -6.26
C ARG A 37 2.78 -8.00 -5.12
N ARG A 38 3.83 -7.21 -5.32
CA ARG A 38 4.26 -6.19 -4.36
C ARG A 38 3.78 -4.82 -4.81
N VAL A 39 3.28 -4.06 -3.86
CA VAL A 39 2.84 -2.68 -4.07
C VAL A 39 3.70 -1.78 -3.19
N VAL A 40 4.29 -0.74 -3.76
CA VAL A 40 5.01 0.29 -3.02
C VAL A 40 4.13 1.52 -2.93
N CYS A 41 3.85 1.95 -1.71
CA CYS A 41 3.01 3.11 -1.44
C CYS A 41 3.79 4.23 -0.76
N GLN A 42 3.42 5.46 -1.04
CA GLN A 42 3.91 6.65 -0.34
C GLN A 42 2.78 7.41 0.35
N THR A 43 3.11 8.24 1.34
CA THR A 43 2.15 9.25 1.83
C THR A 43 1.97 10.36 0.80
N VAL A 44 0.73 10.83 0.63
CA VAL A 44 0.44 11.97 -0.25
C VAL A 44 1.03 13.28 0.30
N ARG A 45 1.24 13.38 1.62
CA ARG A 45 1.72 14.61 2.27
C ARG A 45 3.24 14.78 2.30
N LEU A 46 3.98 13.70 2.52
CA LEU A 46 5.42 13.76 2.77
C LEU A 46 6.25 13.06 1.70
N ALA A 47 5.60 12.40 0.71
CA ALA A 47 6.25 11.57 -0.31
C ALA A 47 7.20 10.50 0.28
N GLN A 48 7.00 10.13 1.55
CA GLN A 48 7.75 9.07 2.21
C GLN A 48 7.14 7.72 1.89
N VAL A 49 8.00 6.75 1.56
CA VAL A 49 7.62 5.36 1.30
C VAL A 49 7.20 4.68 2.60
N VAL A 50 5.99 4.13 2.63
CA VAL A 50 5.32 3.64 3.85
C VAL A 50 5.41 2.12 4.01
N GLY A 51 5.55 1.36 2.93
CA GLY A 51 5.71 -0.09 3.02
C GLY A 51 5.42 -0.82 1.72
N ILE A 52 5.72 -2.12 1.74
CA ILE A 52 5.41 -3.07 0.67
C ILE A 52 4.19 -3.89 1.12
N ALA A 53 3.06 -3.75 0.43
CA ALA A 53 1.90 -4.61 0.67
C ALA A 53 1.97 -5.86 -0.23
N PHE A 54 1.54 -7.00 0.29
CA PHE A 54 1.37 -8.25 -0.44
C PHE A 54 -0.10 -8.47 -0.74
N GLU A 55 -0.44 -8.80 -1.98
CA GLU A 55 -1.78 -9.28 -2.31
C GLU A 55 -1.87 -10.79 -2.02
N ASP A 56 -2.47 -11.17 -0.88
CA ASP A 56 -2.82 -12.57 -0.63
C ASP A 56 -4.15 -12.90 -1.34
N LEU A 57 -4.03 -13.50 -2.52
CA LEU A 57 -5.15 -13.94 -3.36
C LEU A 57 -5.62 -15.37 -3.04
N SER A 58 -5.16 -15.99 -1.94
CA SER A 58 -5.55 -17.36 -1.56
C SER A 58 -7.02 -17.53 -1.18
N LYS A 59 -7.81 -16.44 -1.14
CA LYS A 59 -9.25 -16.46 -0.86
C LYS A 59 -10.14 -16.36 -2.11
N ARG A 60 -9.68 -16.80 -3.28
CA ARG A 60 -10.53 -16.98 -4.46
C ARG A 60 -11.00 -18.41 -4.62
#